data_AF-A0A349JNX6-F1
#
_entry.id   AF-A0A349JNX6-F1
#
_cell.length_a   1.000
_cell.length_b   1.000
_cell.length_c   1.000
_cell.angle_alpha   90.00
_cell.angle_beta   90.00
_cell.angle_gamma   90.00
#
_symmetry.space_group_name_H-M   'P 1'
#
loop_
_entity.id
_entity.type
_entity.pdbx_description
1 polymer ?
#
loop_
_entity_poly.entity_id
_entity_poly.type
_entity_poly.pdbx_seq_one_letter_code
_entity_poly.pdbx_strand_id
1 'polypeptide(L)'
;MLKTYEVRIKDGQVMWLEEKPDIKLGRAFITIFEEEPVMNTDETPKPIRRRFPVPSLAGKAKTLGDIISPMVDEADWECLK
;
A
#
# COMPACT_ATOMS: atom_id res chain seq x y z
N MET A 1 -24.33 25.07 -1.73
CA MET A 1 -23.07 24.78 -1.02
C MET A 1 -22.89 23.27 -1.01
N LEU A 2 -21.80 22.76 -1.58
CA LEU A 2 -21.53 21.32 -1.65
C LEU A 2 -20.95 20.86 -0.31
N LYS A 3 -21.45 19.75 0.21
CA LYS A 3 -20.90 19.06 1.38
C LYS A 3 -20.49 17.66 0.95
N THR A 4 -19.30 17.25 1.37
CA THR A 4 -18.77 15.91 1.13
C THR A 4 -18.93 15.12 2.42
N TYR A 5 -19.36 13.87 2.29
CA TYR A 5 -19.50 12.95 3.41
C TYR A 5 -18.82 11.65 3.06
N GLU A 6 -18.06 11.11 4.00
CA GLU A 6 -17.42 9.82 3.84
C GLU A 6 -18.27 8.71 4.44
N VAL A 7 -18.38 7.63 3.69
CA VAL A 7 -19.18 6.45 4.05
C VAL A 7 -18.43 5.19 3.70
N ARG A 8 -18.69 4.11 4.42
CA ARG A 8 -18.35 2.75 4.02
C ARG A 8 -19.58 2.07 3.45
N ILE A 9 -19.45 1.44 2.28
CA ILE A 9 -20.50 0.62 1.69
C ILE A 9 -20.12 -0.85 1.88
N LYS A 10 -20.92 -1.60 2.63
CA LYS A 10 -20.72 -3.04 2.85
C LYS A 10 -22.02 -3.78 2.60
N ASP A 11 -21.99 -4.78 1.71
CA ASP A 11 -23.17 -5.57 1.33
C ASP A 11 -24.38 -4.71 0.89
N GLY A 12 -24.09 -3.60 0.21
CA GLY A 12 -25.10 -2.62 -0.23
C GLY A 12 -25.62 -1.68 0.87
N GLN A 13 -25.16 -1.81 2.11
CA GLN A 13 -25.51 -0.92 3.22
C GLN A 13 -24.52 0.21 3.36
N VAL A 14 -25.02 1.43 3.55
CA VAL A 14 -24.22 2.65 3.76
C VAL A 14 -24.03 2.88 5.25
N MET A 15 -22.78 2.91 5.70
CA MET A 15 -22.38 3.25 7.06
C MET A 15 -21.65 4.59 7.05
N TRP A 16 -22.14 5.57 7.81
CA TRP A 16 -21.50 6.88 7.95
C TRP A 16 -20.25 6.74 8.82
N LEU A 17 -19.12 7.27 8.36
CA LEU A 17 -17.90 7.31 9.16
C LEU A 17 -17.95 8.43 10.21
N GLU A 18 -18.69 9.49 9.90
CA GLU A 18 -18.96 10.62 10.78
C GLU A 18 -20.44 10.68 11.15
N GLU A 19 -20.86 11.80 11.73
CA GLU A 19 -22.26 12.06 12.04
C GLU A 19 -23.12 12.02 10.78
N LYS A 20 -24.20 11.24 10.85
CA LYS A 20 -25.17 11.15 9.76
C LYS A 20 -25.78 12.54 9.51
N PRO A 21 -25.72 13.06 8.28
CA PRO A 21 -26.27 14.38 8.00
C PRO A 21 -27.79 14.38 8.04
N ASP A 22 -28.36 15.43 8.62
CA ASP A 22 -29.80 15.71 8.56
C ASP A 22 -30.18 16.32 7.20
N ILE A 23 -30.28 15.46 6.18
CA ILE A 23 -30.69 15.84 4.82
C ILE A 23 -32.04 15.20 4.52
N LYS A 24 -33.06 16.02 4.28
CA LYS A 24 -34.42 15.55 3.94
C LYS A 24 -34.58 15.15 2.47
N LEU A 25 -33.94 15.88 1.55
CA LEU A 25 -33.96 15.61 0.11
C LEU A 25 -32.72 16.23 -0.55
N GLY A 26 -32.04 15.48 -1.41
CA GLY A 26 -30.85 15.94 -2.12
C GLY A 26 -30.44 14.99 -3.25
N ARG A 27 -29.45 15.41 -4.05
CA ARG A 27 -28.77 14.57 -5.05
C ARG A 27 -27.33 14.35 -4.58
N ALA A 28 -26.82 13.14 -4.76
CA ALA A 28 -25.46 12.76 -4.37
C ALA A 28 -24.69 12.15 -5.55
N PHE A 29 -23.38 12.34 -5.55
CA PHE A 29 -22.43 11.63 -6.41
C PHE A 29 -21.67 10.63 -5.55
N ILE A 30 -21.59 9.38 -5.98
CA ILE A 30 -20.88 8.32 -5.27
C ILE A 30 -19.70 7.90 -6.14
N THR A 31 -18.49 8.02 -5.59
CA THR A 31 -17.28 7.45 -6.18
C THR A 31 -16.93 6.21 -5.38
N ILE A 32 -16.97 5.03 -6.01
CA ILE A 32 -16.60 3.77 -5.39
C ILE A 32 -15.17 3.46 -5.83
N PHE A 33 -14.25 3.36 -4.86
CA PHE A 33 -12.98 2.71 -5.08
C PHE A 33 -13.24 1.21 -4.92
N GLU A 34 -13.32 0.50 -6.04
CA GLU A 34 -13.24 -0.95 -6.00
C GLU A 34 -11.84 -1.28 -5.47
N GLU A 35 -11.76 -1.74 -4.22
CA GLU A 35 -10.56 -2.40 -3.75
C GLU A 35 -10.39 -3.61 -4.68
N GLU A 36 -9.45 -3.52 -5.63
CA GLU A 36 -8.92 -4.73 -6.24
C GLU A 36 -8.60 -5.65 -5.07
N PRO A 37 -9.02 -6.92 -5.09
CA PRO A 37 -8.83 -7.82 -3.98
C PRO A 37 -7.38 -7.69 -3.57
N VAL A 38 -7.17 -7.07 -2.41
CA VAL A 38 -5.91 -7.15 -1.72
C VAL A 38 -5.75 -8.65 -1.61
N MET A 39 -4.82 -9.20 -2.38
CA MET A 39 -4.28 -10.50 -2.04
C MET A 39 -3.69 -10.25 -0.67
N ASN A 40 -4.53 -10.50 0.34
CA ASN A 40 -4.16 -10.39 1.72
C ASN A 40 -2.90 -11.20 1.86
N THR A 41 -1.90 -10.56 2.46
CA THR A 41 -0.87 -11.24 3.21
C THR A 41 -1.48 -12.45 3.92
N ASP A 42 -0.86 -13.60 3.66
CA ASP A 42 -1.07 -14.94 4.23
C ASP A 42 -2.15 -15.83 3.59
N GLU A 43 -1.84 -16.44 2.42
CA GLU A 43 -1.76 -17.92 2.31
C GLU A 43 -1.32 -18.48 0.95
N THR A 44 -1.03 -17.67 -0.07
CA THR A 44 -0.06 -18.10 -1.10
C THR A 44 0.80 -16.92 -1.47
N PRO A 45 2.14 -16.99 -1.28
CA PRO A 45 2.98 -15.96 -1.84
C PRO A 45 2.71 -16.00 -3.35
N LYS A 46 2.12 -14.93 -3.92
CA LYS A 46 2.27 -14.66 -5.37
C LYS A 46 3.75 -14.94 -5.63
N PRO A 47 4.11 -15.88 -6.52
CA PRO A 47 5.50 -16.21 -6.72
C PRO A 47 6.17 -14.89 -7.08
N ILE A 48 6.92 -14.33 -6.13
CA ILE A 48 7.82 -13.22 -6.39
C ILE A 48 8.63 -13.79 -7.53
N ARG A 49 8.40 -13.27 -8.74
CA ARG A 49 9.17 -13.70 -9.91
C ARG A 49 10.60 -13.45 -9.49
N ARG A 50 11.29 -14.53 -9.10
CA ARG A 50 12.66 -14.43 -8.59
C ARG A 50 13.38 -13.62 -9.64
N ARG A 51 13.93 -12.48 -9.25
CA ARG A 51 14.79 -11.71 -10.12
C ARG A 51 16.03 -12.58 -10.30
N PHE A 52 16.01 -13.39 -11.35
CA PHE A 52 17.20 -14.11 -11.75
C PHE A 52 18.17 -13.05 -12.26
N PRO A 53 19.46 -13.15 -11.88
CA PRO A 53 20.47 -12.33 -12.52
C PRO A 53 20.37 -12.55 -14.04
N VAL A 54 20.59 -11.49 -14.81
CA VAL A 54 20.62 -11.61 -16.27
C VAL A 54 21.57 -12.75 -16.65
N PRO A 55 21.19 -13.66 -17.58
CA PRO A 55 21.97 -14.86 -17.87
C PRO A 55 23.43 -14.55 -18.25
N SER A 56 23.68 -13.39 -18.85
CA SER A 56 25.00 -12.90 -19.22
C SER A 56 25.94 -12.64 -18.04
N LEU A 57 25.41 -12.44 -16.83
CA LEU A 57 26.17 -12.16 -15.60
C LEU A 57 26.32 -13.38 -14.67
N ALA A 58 25.67 -14.52 -14.98
CA ALA A 58 25.80 -15.73 -14.18
C ALA A 58 27.27 -16.18 -14.11
N GLY A 59 27.80 -16.32 -12.89
CA GLY A 59 29.21 -16.71 -12.65
C GLY A 59 30.27 -15.65 -12.96
N LYS A 60 29.88 -14.46 -13.44
CA LYS A 60 30.79 -13.35 -13.77
C LYS A 60 30.75 -12.21 -12.76
N ALA A 61 29.65 -12.08 -12.02
CA ALA A 61 29.51 -11.06 -10.99
C ALA A 61 30.24 -11.48 -9.70
N LYS A 62 30.88 -10.51 -9.05
CA LYS A 62 31.47 -10.65 -7.70
C LYS A 62 31.06 -9.45 -6.87
N THR A 63 30.64 -9.69 -5.63
CA THR A 63 30.38 -8.62 -4.66
C THR A 63 31.73 -8.04 -4.21
N LEU A 64 31.89 -6.73 -4.32
CA LEU A 64 33.13 -6.02 -3.96
C LEU A 64 33.15 -5.47 -2.53
N GLY A 65 32.15 -5.81 -1.71
CA GLY A 65 32.02 -5.33 -0.34
C GLY A 65 30.96 -6.08 0.44
N ASP A 66 30.74 -5.66 1.68
CA ASP A 66 29.60 -6.10 2.46
C ASP A 66 28.32 -5.46 1.93
N ILE A 67 27.29 -6.28 1.70
CA ILE A 67 25.99 -5.82 1.21
C ILE A 67 24.97 -5.65 2.34
N ILE A 68 25.35 -6.09 3.55
CA ILE A 68 24.49 -6.09 4.74
C ILE A 68 24.78 -4.87 5.60
N SER A 69 26.06 -4.52 5.79
CA SER A 69 26.41 -3.39 6.64
C SER A 69 26.00 -2.05 6.03
N PRO A 70 25.49 -1.11 6.86
CA PRO A 70 25.22 0.25 6.43
C PRO A 70 26.51 0.93 5.97
N MET A 71 26.40 1.77 4.94
CA MET A 71 27.53 2.52 4.40
C MET A 71 28.02 3.62 5.34
N VAL A 72 27.17 4.04 6.29
CA VAL A 72 27.42 5.10 7.26
C VAL A 72 27.31 4.57 8.68
N ASP A 73 28.17 5.09 9.56
CA ASP A 73 28.20 4.72 10.97
C ASP A 73 26.89 5.12 11.67
N GLU A 74 26.53 4.38 12.71
CA GLU A 74 25.27 4.55 13.45
C GLU A 74 25.13 5.97 14.06
N ALA A 75 26.24 6.59 14.44
CA ALA A 75 26.28 7.96 14.98
C ALA A 75 25.80 9.02 13.97
N ASP A 76 25.85 8.73 12.68
CA ASP A 76 25.44 9.63 11.61
C ASP A 76 23.98 9.43 11.17
N TRP A 77 23.23 8.54 11.84
CA TRP A 77 21.83 8.28 11.51
C TRP A 77 20.93 9.37 12.11
N GLU A 78 20.31 10.18 11.25
CA GLU A 78 19.36 11.24 11.68
C GLU A 78 18.17 10.72 12.49
N CYS A 79 17.74 9.47 12.28
CA CYS A 79 16.61 8.88 12.99
C CYS A 79 16.89 8.48 14.44
N LEU A 80 18.17 8.50 14.86
CA LEU A 80 18.60 8.19 16.23
C LEU A 80 18.95 9.44 17.05
N LYS A 81 18.78 10.64 16.48
CA LYS A 81 18.96 11.94 17.16
C LYS A 81 17.67 12.42 17.81
#